data_AF-A0A959X838-F1
#
_entry.id   AF-A0A959X838-F1
#
_cell.length_a   1.000
_cell.length_b   1.000
_cell.length_c   1.000
_cell.angle_alpha   90.00
_cell.angle_beta   90.00
_cell.angle_gamma   90.00
#
_symmetry.space_group_name_H-M   'P 1'
#
loop_
_entity.id
_entity.type
_entity.pdbx_description
1 polymer ?
#
loop_
_entity_poly.entity_id
_entity_poly.type
_entity_poly.pdbx_seq_one_letter_code
_entity_poly.pdbx_strand_id
1 'polypeptide(L)'
;MSNQPENPWASQDPNWRPSQFGDAQGRDPRQPFGQQAPQQPGYGYQELQPPRRPNRSMWVVLAAVGIVAALIIGMQFFGAPAPEEPQPTQTASGTAAPSPTRTGNFIPFEGNGDGIFEIVDYTWNDDHLTLRIRVEVEDGEYGFSLFAFTNATRESFDPVGPAAFTVTAGTPYEADVTFLMPRADATIVLATPSGRIALNALPVSG
;
A
#
# COMPACT_ATOMS: atom_id res chain seq x y z
N MET A 1 24.89 -35.69 -36.38
CA MET A 1 25.39 -34.58 -35.56
C MET A 1 24.19 -33.78 -35.10
N SER A 2 23.75 -33.99 -33.86
CA SER A 2 22.54 -33.39 -33.28
C SER A 2 22.91 -32.15 -32.49
N ASN A 3 22.48 -30.97 -32.95
CA ASN A 3 22.55 -29.73 -32.17
C ASN A 3 21.40 -29.73 -31.16
N GLN A 4 21.73 -29.82 -29.86
CA GLN A 4 20.78 -29.50 -28.80
C GLN A 4 20.85 -27.98 -28.49
N PRO A 5 19.71 -27.29 -28.37
CA PRO A 5 19.68 -25.90 -27.93
C PRO A 5 20.06 -25.81 -26.46
N GLU A 6 21.00 -24.92 -26.14
CA GLU A 6 21.41 -24.61 -24.76
C GLU A 6 20.19 -24.08 -23.99
N ASN A 7 19.82 -24.80 -22.93
CA ASN A 7 18.71 -24.42 -22.05
C ASN A 7 19.24 -23.41 -21.01
N PRO A 8 18.80 -22.13 -21.04
CA PRO A 8 19.30 -21.10 -20.13
C PRO A 8 18.92 -21.35 -18.66
N TRP A 9 18.02 -22.30 -18.40
CA TRP A 9 17.63 -22.73 -17.05
C TRP A 9 18.50 -23.85 -16.48
N ALA A 10 19.46 -24.37 -17.26
CA ALA A 10 20.36 -25.45 -16.86
C ALA A 10 21.72 -24.98 -16.33
N SER A 11 21.94 -23.67 -16.22
CA SER A 11 23.16 -23.10 -15.65
C SER A 11 23.18 -23.27 -14.13
N GLN A 12 23.76 -24.38 -13.65
CA GLN A 12 24.08 -24.53 -12.24
C GLN A 12 25.18 -23.54 -11.86
N ASP A 13 24.91 -22.67 -10.88
CA ASP A 13 25.90 -21.73 -10.35
C ASP A 13 27.08 -22.51 -9.74
N PRO A 14 28.34 -22.31 -10.21
CA PRO A 14 29.52 -23.00 -9.68
C PRO A 14 29.78 -22.72 -8.20
N ASN A 15 29.24 -21.63 -7.66
CA ASN A 15 29.42 -21.22 -6.28
C ASN A 15 28.29 -21.70 -5.36
N TRP A 16 27.29 -22.40 -5.89
CA TRP A 16 26.25 -22.98 -5.07
C TRP A 16 26.81 -24.12 -4.22
N ARG A 17 26.75 -23.96 -2.90
CA ARG A 17 27.02 -25.01 -1.92
C ARG A 17 25.71 -25.33 -1.21
N PRO A 18 25.25 -26.60 -1.18
CA PRO A 18 24.11 -26.95 -0.35
C PRO A 18 24.46 -26.67 1.10
N SER A 19 23.55 -26.02 1.83
CA SER A 19 23.57 -26.07 3.29
C SER A 19 23.53 -27.55 3.67
N GLN A 20 24.53 -28.03 4.42
CA GLN A 20 24.55 -29.41 4.91
C GLN A 20 23.32 -29.59 5.79
N PHE A 21 22.27 -30.22 5.26
CA PHE A 21 21.26 -30.82 6.10
C PHE A 21 21.99 -31.94 6.84
N GLY A 22 22.24 -31.75 8.13
CA GLY A 22 22.76 -32.82 8.96
C GLY A 22 21.80 -34.00 8.83
N ASP A 23 22.30 -35.14 8.39
CA ASP A 23 21.53 -36.37 8.36
C ASP A 23 20.93 -36.57 9.75
N ALA A 24 19.62 -36.38 9.87
CA ALA A 24 18.90 -36.82 11.05
C ALA A 24 19.19 -38.32 11.14
N GLN A 25 19.95 -38.72 12.17
CA GLN A 25 20.32 -40.12 12.39
C GLN A 25 19.09 -40.98 12.15
N GLY A 26 19.20 -41.90 11.19
CA GLY A 26 18.09 -42.69 10.69
C GLY A 26 17.26 -43.25 11.84
N ARG A 27 15.96 -42.99 11.80
CA ARG A 27 15.01 -43.49 12.80
C ARG A 27 15.11 -45.02 12.80
N ASP A 28 15.44 -45.63 13.93
CA ASP A 28 15.56 -47.09 14.02
C ASP A 28 14.23 -47.72 13.56
N PRO A 29 14.23 -48.52 12.49
CA PRO A 29 13.00 -49.06 11.89
C PRO A 29 12.26 -50.04 12.81
N ARG A 30 12.84 -50.41 13.96
CA ARG A 30 12.21 -51.25 14.97
C ARG A 30 11.42 -50.47 16.03
N GLN A 31 11.47 -49.13 16.02
CA GLN A 31 10.70 -48.32 16.96
C GLN A 31 9.35 -47.85 16.36
N PRO A 32 8.21 -48.10 17.03
CA PRO A 32 6.92 -47.61 16.58
C PRO A 32 6.81 -46.09 16.74
N PHE A 33 6.04 -45.47 15.84
CA PHE A 33 5.74 -44.04 15.91
C PHE A 33 4.91 -43.74 17.17
N GLY A 34 5.27 -42.68 17.92
CA GLY A 34 4.51 -42.19 19.07
C GLY A 34 5.19 -42.27 20.43
N GLN A 35 6.39 -42.82 20.54
CA GLN A 35 7.17 -42.72 21.78
C GLN A 35 7.88 -41.36 21.86
N GLN A 36 7.71 -40.65 22.98
CA GLN A 36 8.47 -39.44 23.28
C GLN A 36 9.94 -39.80 23.46
N ALA A 37 10.81 -39.07 22.77
CA ALA A 37 12.25 -39.18 22.95
C ALA A 37 12.64 -38.85 24.41
N PRO A 38 13.72 -39.45 24.96
CA PRO A 38 14.24 -39.06 26.27
C PRO A 38 14.48 -37.56 26.31
N GLN A 39 13.98 -36.90 27.37
CA GLN A 39 14.15 -35.47 27.56
C GLN A 39 15.63 -35.11 27.60
N GLN A 40 16.07 -34.28 26.66
CA GLN A 40 17.39 -33.66 26.68
C GLN A 40 17.50 -32.77 27.93
N PRO A 41 18.64 -32.79 28.65
CA PRO A 41 18.80 -31.95 29.83
C PRO A 41 18.93 -30.47 29.44
N GLY A 42 17.93 -29.70 29.85
CA GLY A 42 18.09 -28.33 30.36
C GLY A 42 18.46 -27.23 29.36
N TYR A 43 17.48 -26.75 28.59
CA TYR A 43 17.43 -25.33 28.22
C TYR A 43 16.34 -24.69 29.09
N GLY A 44 16.76 -24.00 30.14
CA GLY A 44 15.83 -23.35 31.07
C GLY A 44 15.17 -22.14 30.41
N TYR A 45 13.92 -21.85 30.77
CA TYR A 45 13.19 -20.61 30.40
C TYR A 45 13.93 -19.30 30.76
N GLN A 46 15.05 -19.41 31.47
CA GLN A 46 15.95 -18.32 31.86
C GLN A 46 16.72 -17.74 30.65
N GLU A 47 16.93 -18.50 29.57
CA GLU A 47 17.56 -18.02 28.33
C GLU A 47 16.61 -17.25 27.40
N LEU A 48 15.30 -17.32 27.66
CA LEU A 48 14.29 -16.51 26.97
C LEU A 48 14.10 -15.13 27.63
N GLN A 49 14.85 -14.80 28.69
CA GLN A 49 14.78 -13.46 29.28
C GLN A 49 15.47 -12.45 28.35
N PRO A 50 14.76 -11.39 27.91
CA PRO A 50 15.36 -10.32 27.14
C PRO A 50 16.56 -9.72 27.90
N PRO A 51 17.65 -9.36 27.21
CA PRO A 51 18.82 -8.78 27.87
C PRO A 51 18.39 -7.52 28.64
N ARG A 52 18.65 -7.52 29.96
CA ARG A 52 18.44 -6.33 30.80
C ARG A 52 19.33 -5.21 30.27
N ARG A 53 18.73 -4.23 29.59
CA ARG A 53 19.46 -3.07 29.08
C ARG A 53 19.99 -2.26 30.26
N PRO A 54 21.26 -1.82 30.25
CA PRO A 54 21.80 -1.01 31.32
C PRO A 54 21.06 0.34 31.41
N ASN A 55 20.96 0.90 32.62
CA ASN A 55 20.29 2.18 32.95
C ASN A 55 20.76 3.38 32.12
N ARG A 56 21.81 3.23 31.31
CA ARG A 56 22.26 4.21 30.32
C ARG A 56 21.17 4.51 29.27
N SER A 57 20.32 3.54 28.94
CA SER A 57 19.17 3.75 28.04
C SER A 57 18.17 4.75 28.59
N MET A 58 17.97 4.79 29.92
CA MET A 58 17.04 5.74 30.55
C MET A 58 17.57 7.17 30.50
N TRP A 59 18.89 7.36 30.64
CA TRP A 59 19.54 8.67 30.48
C TRP A 59 19.48 9.19 29.05
N VAL A 60 19.57 8.31 28.06
CA VAL A 60 19.39 8.68 26.64
C VAL A 60 17.95 9.15 26.39
N VAL A 61 16.96 8.45 26.94
CA VAL A 61 15.55 8.87 26.83
C VAL A 61 15.30 10.20 27.53
N LEU A 62 15.82 10.39 28.75
CA LEU A 62 15.70 11.66 29.48
C LEU A 62 16.37 12.83 28.75
N ALA A 63 17.54 12.60 28.15
CA ALA A 63 18.21 13.61 27.34
C ALA A 63 17.40 13.97 26.08
N ALA A 64 16.84 12.99 25.39
CA ALA A 64 15.99 13.22 24.21
C ALA A 64 14.72 14.01 24.59
N VAL A 65 14.06 13.67 25.69
CA VAL A 65 12.89 14.41 26.18
C VAL A 65 13.24 15.84 26.54
N GLY A 66 14.39 16.07 27.19
CA GLY A 66 14.88 17.42 27.52
C GLY A 66 15.12 18.28 26.27
N ILE A 67 15.68 17.70 25.21
CA ILE A 67 15.89 18.40 23.93
C ILE A 67 14.55 18.76 23.26
N VAL A 68 13.59 17.83 23.22
CA VAL A 68 12.26 18.09 22.64
C VAL A 68 11.54 19.19 23.42
N ALA A 69 11.57 19.15 24.74
CA ALA A 69 10.95 20.18 25.58
C ALA A 69 11.60 21.56 25.36
N ALA A 70 12.93 21.62 25.26
CA ALA A 70 13.66 22.85 24.97
C ALA A 70 13.34 23.40 23.56
N LEU A 71 13.19 22.54 22.56
CA LEU A 71 12.77 22.92 21.20
C LEU A 71 11.34 23.48 21.18
N ILE A 72 10.40 22.86 21.88
CA ILE A 72 9.03 23.36 21.99
C ILE A 72 9.00 24.72 22.67
N ILE A 73 9.71 24.89 23.80
CA ILE A 73 9.79 26.17 24.49
C ILE A 73 10.48 27.23 23.62
N GLY A 74 11.53 26.85 22.89
CA GLY A 74 12.20 27.72 21.91
C GLY A 74 11.27 28.18 20.79
N MET A 75 10.48 27.27 20.20
CA MET A 75 9.48 27.58 19.18
C MET A 75 8.39 28.53 19.68
N GLN A 76 7.99 28.42 20.95
CA GLN A 76 6.95 29.27 21.55
C GLN A 76 7.42 30.71 21.80
N PHE A 77 8.71 30.92 22.11
CA PHE A 77 9.24 32.26 22.42
C PHE A 77 9.94 32.97 21.26
N PHE A 78 10.49 32.24 20.29
CA PHE A 78 11.29 32.83 19.20
C PHE A 78 10.64 32.76 17.81
N GLY A 79 9.46 32.15 17.69
CA GLY A 79 8.73 32.06 16.42
C GLY A 79 9.41 31.13 15.42
N ALA A 80 8.75 30.04 15.05
CA ALA A 80 9.20 29.27 13.89
C ALA A 80 9.04 30.15 12.62
N PRO A 81 10.02 30.20 11.70
CA PRO A 81 9.70 30.56 10.33
C PRO A 81 8.59 29.63 9.86
N ALA A 82 7.58 30.19 9.19
CA ALA A 82 6.43 29.45 8.68
C ALA A 82 6.92 28.15 8.03
N PRO A 83 6.33 26.98 8.34
CA PRO A 83 6.55 25.80 7.53
C PRO A 83 6.17 26.20 6.11
N GLU A 84 7.13 26.15 5.19
CA GLU A 84 6.81 26.07 3.78
C GLU A 84 5.85 24.88 3.67
N GLU A 85 4.60 25.20 3.32
CA GLU A 85 3.60 24.24 2.92
C GLU A 85 4.30 23.28 1.94
N PRO A 86 4.29 21.96 2.16
CA PRO A 86 4.83 21.05 1.17
C PRO A 86 4.04 21.26 -0.11
N GLN A 87 4.64 22.00 -1.03
CA GLN A 87 4.15 22.18 -2.37
C GLN A 87 3.99 20.77 -2.93
N PRO A 88 2.79 20.34 -3.34
CA PRO A 88 2.60 19.02 -3.93
C PRO A 88 3.49 18.97 -5.17
N THR A 89 4.64 18.32 -5.02
CA THR A 89 5.55 18.07 -6.13
C THR A 89 5.13 16.73 -6.67
N GLN A 90 4.18 16.79 -7.59
CA GLN A 90 3.99 15.87 -8.71
C GLN A 90 2.83 16.42 -9.55
N THR A 91 3.15 17.41 -10.39
CA THR A 91 2.39 17.57 -11.62
C THR A 91 2.72 16.35 -12.47
N ALA A 92 1.85 15.34 -12.48
CA ALA A 92 1.85 14.35 -13.54
C ALA A 92 1.51 15.11 -14.83
N SER A 93 2.54 15.52 -15.57
CA SER A 93 2.39 16.05 -16.92
C SER A 93 2.18 14.88 -17.88
N GLY A 94 1.05 14.18 -17.71
CA GLY A 94 0.47 13.36 -18.77
C GLY A 94 -0.43 14.25 -19.60
N THR A 95 0.02 14.68 -20.78
CA THR A 95 -0.86 15.36 -21.74
C THR A 95 -1.72 14.30 -22.42
N ALA A 96 -2.67 13.73 -21.69
CA ALA A 96 -3.71 12.92 -22.29
C ALA A 96 -4.69 13.90 -22.95
N ALA A 97 -4.92 13.76 -24.25
CA ALA A 97 -5.70 14.72 -25.03
C ALA A 97 -7.10 14.90 -24.42
N PRO A 98 -7.59 16.15 -24.23
CA PRO A 98 -8.95 16.40 -23.80
C PRO A 98 -9.92 15.80 -24.82
N SER A 99 -10.65 14.76 -24.41
CA SER A 99 -11.81 14.27 -25.15
C SER A 99 -12.91 15.33 -25.02
N PRO A 100 -13.68 15.65 -26.07
CA PRO A 100 -14.58 16.81 -26.11
C PRO A 100 -15.75 16.80 -25.11
N THR A 101 -15.82 15.82 -24.20
CA THR A 101 -16.92 15.61 -23.24
C THR A 101 -16.50 15.72 -21.77
N ARG A 102 -15.24 16.05 -21.44
CA ARG A 102 -14.80 16.06 -20.03
C ARG A 102 -15.34 17.24 -19.23
N THR A 103 -15.79 17.00 -18.00
CA THR A 103 -16.39 17.99 -17.09
C THR A 103 -15.36 18.82 -16.33
N GLY A 104 -14.07 18.58 -16.54
CA GLY A 104 -12.97 19.33 -15.94
C GLY A 104 -12.47 18.79 -14.61
N ASN A 105 -13.17 17.83 -13.98
CA ASN A 105 -12.71 17.10 -12.80
C ASN A 105 -12.11 15.74 -13.20
N PHE A 106 -10.94 15.77 -13.82
CA PHE A 106 -10.22 14.59 -14.27
C PHE A 106 -8.73 14.70 -14.01
N ILE A 107 -8.05 13.55 -13.94
CA ILE A 107 -6.61 13.47 -13.72
C ILE A 107 -6.04 12.27 -14.47
N PRO A 108 -4.89 12.41 -15.15
CA PRO A 108 -4.20 11.25 -15.71
C PRO A 108 -3.64 10.36 -14.59
N PHE A 109 -3.52 9.07 -14.83
CA PHE A 109 -2.87 8.12 -13.92
C PHE A 109 -1.90 7.21 -14.66
N GLU A 110 -0.92 6.69 -13.92
CA GLU A 110 0.10 5.74 -14.40
C GLU A 110 0.25 4.60 -13.37
N GLY A 111 0.96 3.53 -13.75
CA GLY A 111 1.37 2.44 -12.84
C GLY A 111 0.49 1.18 -12.88
N ASN A 112 -0.64 1.22 -13.60
CA ASN A 112 -1.47 0.06 -13.91
C ASN A 112 -2.09 0.23 -15.30
N GLY A 113 -1.20 0.42 -16.28
CA GLY A 113 -1.52 1.10 -17.53
C GLY A 113 -1.52 2.62 -17.36
N ASP A 114 -1.59 3.31 -18.49
CA ASP A 114 -1.74 4.77 -18.55
C ASP A 114 -3.19 5.09 -18.92
N GLY A 115 -3.73 6.16 -18.33
CA GLY A 115 -5.14 6.44 -18.48
C GLY A 115 -5.61 7.73 -17.83
N ILE A 116 -6.94 7.90 -17.82
CA ILE A 116 -7.59 9.07 -17.24
C ILE A 116 -8.69 8.61 -16.28
N PHE A 117 -8.65 9.16 -15.08
CA PHE A 117 -9.72 9.06 -14.11
C PHE A 117 -10.50 10.36 -14.07
N GLU A 118 -11.83 10.27 -14.10
CA GLU A 118 -12.74 11.42 -14.09
C GLU A 118 -13.92 11.17 -13.15
N ILE A 119 -14.32 12.22 -12.42
CA ILE A 119 -15.61 12.29 -11.75
C ILE A 119 -16.50 13.17 -12.63
N VAL A 120 -17.45 12.53 -13.32
CA VAL A 120 -18.37 13.19 -14.25
C VAL A 120 -19.33 14.09 -13.48
N ASP A 121 -19.96 13.53 -12.45
CA ASP A 121 -20.80 14.25 -11.50
C ASP A 121 -20.77 13.57 -10.12
N TYR A 122 -21.33 14.27 -9.13
CA TYR A 122 -21.59 13.68 -7.82
C TYR A 122 -22.77 14.37 -7.12
N THR A 123 -23.38 13.63 -6.20
CA THR A 123 -24.44 14.12 -5.32
C THR A 123 -24.30 13.56 -3.92
N TRP A 124 -24.61 14.40 -2.93
CA TRP A 124 -24.74 14.00 -1.53
C TRP A 124 -26.20 13.85 -1.16
N ASN A 125 -26.55 12.72 -0.54
CA ASN A 125 -27.84 12.45 0.06
C ASN A 125 -27.62 11.95 1.49
N ASP A 126 -27.71 12.86 2.46
CA ASP A 126 -27.38 12.60 3.87
C ASP A 126 -25.97 11.99 4.01
N ASP A 127 -25.89 10.75 4.51
CA ASP A 127 -24.65 10.00 4.70
C ASP A 127 -24.30 9.10 3.49
N HIS A 128 -24.79 9.47 2.29
CA HIS A 128 -24.46 8.78 1.05
C HIS A 128 -23.86 9.75 0.03
N LEU A 129 -22.72 9.37 -0.53
CA LEU A 129 -22.10 10.03 -1.69
C LEU A 129 -22.31 9.13 -2.91
N THR A 130 -23.01 9.62 -3.94
CA THR A 130 -23.13 8.95 -5.23
C THR A 130 -22.35 9.73 -6.28
N LEU A 131 -21.41 9.07 -6.93
CA LEU A 131 -20.54 9.61 -7.99
C LEU A 131 -20.89 8.92 -9.31
N ARG A 132 -20.92 9.67 -10.42
CA ARG A 132 -20.73 9.07 -11.74
C ARG A 132 -19.26 9.18 -12.11
N ILE A 133 -18.58 8.05 -12.21
CA ILE A 133 -17.15 8.01 -12.58
C ILE A 133 -16.99 7.67 -14.05
N ARG A 134 -15.84 8.04 -14.61
CA ARG A 134 -15.34 7.53 -15.88
C ARG A 134 -13.86 7.19 -15.77
N VAL A 135 -13.48 6.01 -16.23
CA VAL A 135 -12.09 5.54 -16.29
C VAL A 135 -11.77 5.10 -17.71
N GLU A 136 -10.67 5.62 -18.25
CA GLU A 136 -10.16 5.30 -19.58
C GLU A 136 -8.73 4.78 -19.44
N VAL A 137 -8.38 3.76 -20.22
CA VAL A 137 -6.99 3.29 -20.38
C VAL A 137 -6.58 3.47 -21.83
N GLU A 138 -5.32 3.85 -22.05
CA GLU A 138 -4.78 4.12 -23.38
C GLU A 138 -4.54 2.84 -24.19
N ASP A 139 -4.09 1.78 -23.52
CA ASP A 139 -3.87 0.46 -24.11
C ASP A 139 -4.30 -0.68 -23.17
N GLY A 140 -4.28 -1.90 -23.69
CA GLY A 140 -4.50 -3.11 -22.91
C GLY A 140 -5.87 -3.24 -22.22
N GLU A 141 -5.87 -4.04 -21.16
CA GLU A 141 -7.00 -4.27 -20.26
C GLU A 141 -6.47 -4.35 -18.83
N TYR A 142 -7.05 -3.55 -17.94
CA TYR A 142 -6.57 -3.40 -16.56
C TYR A 142 -7.74 -3.41 -15.58
N GLY A 143 -7.51 -4.01 -14.42
CA GLY A 143 -8.47 -3.98 -13.32
C GLY A 143 -8.18 -2.81 -12.37
N PHE A 144 -9.21 -2.26 -11.76
CA PHE A 144 -9.14 -1.15 -10.82
C PHE A 144 -10.10 -1.35 -9.65
N SER A 145 -9.88 -0.59 -8.58
CA SER A 145 -10.79 -0.44 -7.46
C SER A 145 -10.90 1.04 -7.08
N LEU A 146 -11.90 1.35 -6.25
CA LEU A 146 -12.10 2.68 -5.68
C LEU A 146 -12.27 2.60 -4.18
N PHE A 147 -11.79 3.63 -3.49
CA PHE A 147 -12.15 3.91 -2.11
C PHE A 147 -12.18 5.42 -1.90
N ALA A 148 -12.87 5.86 -0.86
CA ALA A 148 -12.93 7.27 -0.45
C ALA A 148 -12.30 7.43 0.92
N PHE A 149 -11.73 8.60 1.21
CA PHE A 149 -11.47 8.99 2.60
C PHE A 149 -11.89 10.42 2.87
N THR A 150 -12.33 10.70 4.09
CA THR A 150 -12.62 12.07 4.52
C THR A 150 -11.32 12.83 4.78
N ASN A 151 -11.23 14.06 4.32
CA ASN A 151 -9.98 14.84 4.43
C ASN A 151 -9.65 15.20 5.89
N ALA A 152 -10.67 15.40 6.73
CA ALA A 152 -10.51 15.76 8.14
C ALA A 152 -10.05 14.58 9.00
N THR A 153 -10.79 13.46 8.97
CA THR A 153 -10.53 12.31 9.87
C THR A 153 -9.67 11.23 9.23
N ARG A 154 -9.50 11.24 7.90
CA ARG A 154 -8.83 10.19 7.12
C ARG A 154 -9.48 8.82 7.29
N GLU A 155 -10.76 8.81 7.65
CA GLU A 155 -11.55 7.59 7.71
C GLU A 155 -11.81 7.11 6.29
N SER A 156 -11.61 5.81 6.05
CA SER A 156 -11.71 5.19 4.72
C SER A 156 -13.05 4.50 4.54
N PHE A 157 -13.61 4.61 3.35
CA PHE A 157 -14.92 4.07 2.98
C PHE A 157 -14.81 3.33 1.64
N ASP A 158 -15.34 2.12 1.62
CA ASP A 158 -15.44 1.31 0.40
C ASP A 158 -16.78 1.57 -0.31
N PRO A 159 -16.83 1.42 -1.64
CA PRO A 159 -18.08 1.60 -2.38
C PRO A 159 -19.05 0.45 -2.12
N VAL A 160 -20.34 0.77 -2.19
CA VAL A 160 -21.41 -0.23 -2.20
C VAL A 160 -21.38 -0.95 -3.55
N GLY A 161 -21.25 -2.28 -3.50
CA GLY A 161 -21.26 -3.13 -4.69
C GLY A 161 -19.89 -3.77 -4.93
N PRO A 162 -19.51 -4.04 -6.21
CA PRO A 162 -18.27 -4.73 -6.51
C PRO A 162 -17.06 -3.87 -6.15
N ALA A 163 -16.10 -4.48 -5.42
CA ALA A 163 -14.89 -3.79 -4.97
C ALA A 163 -13.92 -3.45 -6.11
N ALA A 164 -14.02 -4.14 -7.25
CA ALA A 164 -13.15 -3.95 -8.40
C ALA A 164 -13.91 -4.08 -9.72
N PHE A 165 -13.36 -3.45 -10.77
CA PHE A 165 -13.89 -3.45 -12.13
C PHE A 165 -12.75 -3.51 -13.14
N THR A 166 -13.06 -3.84 -14.39
CA THR A 166 -12.08 -3.94 -15.48
C THR A 166 -12.37 -2.88 -16.53
N VAL A 167 -11.30 -2.29 -17.07
CA VAL A 167 -11.36 -1.29 -18.15
C VAL A 167 -10.49 -1.78 -19.30
N THR A 168 -11.03 -1.73 -20.52
CA THR A 168 -10.36 -2.15 -21.74
C THR A 168 -10.16 -0.93 -22.64
N ALA A 169 -9.00 -0.81 -23.28
CA ALA A 169 -8.70 0.32 -24.16
C ALA A 169 -9.76 0.49 -25.26
N GLY A 170 -10.11 1.75 -25.54
CA GLY A 170 -11.16 2.11 -26.48
C GLY A 170 -12.60 1.90 -25.96
N THR A 171 -12.77 1.33 -24.76
CA THR A 171 -14.07 1.17 -24.10
C THR A 171 -14.02 1.78 -22.70
N PRO A 172 -14.26 3.09 -22.55
CA PRO A 172 -14.33 3.76 -21.25
C PRO A 172 -15.29 3.05 -20.31
N TYR A 173 -14.86 2.82 -19.07
CA TYR A 173 -15.74 2.35 -18.02
C TYR A 173 -16.43 3.56 -17.38
N GLU A 174 -17.75 3.61 -17.44
CA GLU A 174 -18.56 4.68 -16.84
C GLU A 174 -19.67 4.06 -16.00
N ALA A 175 -19.75 4.43 -14.72
CA ALA A 175 -20.68 3.82 -13.77
C ALA A 175 -21.02 4.75 -12.60
N ASP A 176 -22.17 4.51 -11.99
CA ASP A 176 -22.54 5.14 -10.73
C ASP A 176 -21.97 4.33 -9.55
N VAL A 177 -21.25 5.01 -8.66
CA VAL A 177 -20.59 4.44 -7.48
C VAL A 177 -21.12 5.14 -6.24
N THR A 178 -21.55 4.38 -5.24
CA THR A 178 -22.09 4.95 -4.00
C THR A 178 -21.21 4.59 -2.81
N PHE A 179 -20.91 5.56 -1.96
CA PHE A 179 -20.22 5.39 -0.67
C PHE A 179 -21.18 5.69 0.47
N LEU A 180 -21.19 4.83 1.50
CA LEU A 180 -21.90 5.10 2.75
C LEU A 180 -20.93 5.81 3.70
N MET A 181 -20.93 7.14 3.66
CA MET A 181 -19.99 7.98 4.39
C MET A 181 -20.63 9.32 4.79
N PRO A 182 -20.25 9.90 5.93
CA PRO A 182 -20.80 11.19 6.34
C PRO A 182 -20.40 12.29 5.36
N ARG A 183 -21.29 13.27 5.19
CA ARG A 183 -21.06 14.43 4.34
C ARG A 183 -19.87 15.26 4.83
N ALA A 184 -18.80 15.26 4.04
CA ALA A 184 -17.57 15.98 4.32
C ALA A 184 -16.73 16.11 3.05
N ASP A 185 -15.77 17.04 3.05
CA ASP A 185 -14.73 17.06 2.03
C ASP A 185 -13.99 15.72 2.01
N ALA A 186 -13.95 15.11 0.84
CA ALA A 186 -13.46 13.77 0.64
C ALA A 186 -12.53 13.70 -0.57
N THR A 187 -11.73 12.64 -0.60
CA THR A 187 -10.85 12.31 -1.72
C THR A 187 -11.18 10.91 -2.20
N ILE A 188 -11.50 10.79 -3.49
CA ILE A 188 -11.81 9.53 -4.16
C ILE A 188 -10.55 9.01 -4.81
N VAL A 189 -10.12 7.81 -4.43
CA VAL A 189 -8.87 7.22 -4.87
C VAL A 189 -9.14 6.10 -5.88
N LEU A 190 -8.56 6.23 -7.06
CA LEU A 190 -8.42 5.13 -8.01
C LEU A 190 -7.20 4.30 -7.63
N ALA A 191 -7.38 2.99 -7.51
CA ALA A 191 -6.35 2.06 -7.08
C ALA A 191 -6.29 0.80 -7.96
N THR A 192 -5.20 0.04 -7.82
CA THR A 192 -5.11 -1.34 -8.35
C THR A 192 -6.26 -2.21 -7.82
N PRO A 193 -6.57 -3.38 -8.43
CA PRO A 193 -7.72 -4.21 -8.02
C PRO A 193 -7.69 -4.65 -6.54
N SER A 194 -6.49 -4.70 -5.96
CA SER A 194 -6.28 -5.07 -4.56
C SER A 194 -6.59 -3.96 -3.56
N GLY A 195 -6.78 -2.71 -4.03
CA GLY A 195 -6.90 -1.52 -3.19
C GLY A 195 -5.60 -1.07 -2.53
N ARG A 196 -4.48 -1.79 -2.71
CA ARG A 196 -3.22 -1.54 -1.95
C ARG A 196 -2.36 -0.41 -2.50
N ILE A 197 -2.45 -0.17 -3.81
CA ILE A 197 -1.65 0.82 -4.51
C ILE A 197 -2.61 1.83 -5.11
N ALA A 198 -2.58 3.06 -4.59
CA ALA A 198 -3.26 4.21 -5.16
C ALA A 198 -2.54 4.64 -6.44
N LEU A 199 -3.31 4.89 -7.49
CA LEU A 199 -2.81 5.34 -8.79
C LEU A 199 -2.96 6.86 -8.90
N ASN A 200 -4.16 7.36 -8.60
CA ASN A 200 -4.41 8.78 -8.46
C ASN A 200 -5.70 9.05 -7.68
N ALA A 201 -6.00 10.31 -7.39
CA ALA A 201 -7.18 10.68 -6.64
C ALA A 201 -7.77 12.03 -7.06
N LEU A 202 -9.08 12.16 -6.87
CA LEU A 202 -9.85 13.37 -7.18
C LEU A 202 -10.63 13.85 -5.94
N PRO A 203 -10.66 15.17 -5.69
CA PRO A 203 -11.41 15.72 -4.57
C PRO A 203 -12.90 15.78 -4.86
N VAL A 204 -13.69 15.67 -3.79
CA VAL A 204 -15.14 15.88 -3.76
C VAL A 204 -15.46 16.77 -2.56
N SER A 205 -16.25 17.82 -2.78
CA SER A 205 -16.64 18.74 -1.70
C SER A 205 -17.85 18.20 -0.93
N GLY A 206 -17.87 18.44 0.38
CA GLY A 206 -19.02 18.20 1.26
C GLY A 206 -20.13 19.20 1.02
#